data_AF-A0A2D7X3F2-F1
#
_entry.id   AF-A0A2D7X3F2-F1
#
_cell.length_a   1.000
_cell.length_b   1.000
_cell.length_c   1.000
_cell.angle_alpha   90.00
_cell.angle_beta   90.00
_cell.angle_gamma   90.00
#
_symmetry.space_group_name_H-M   'P 1'
#
loop_
_entity.id
_entity.type
_entity.pdbx_description
1 polymer ?
#
loop_
_entity_poly.entity_id
_entity_poly.type
_entity_poly.pdbx_seq_one_letter_code
_entity_poly.pdbx_strand_id
1 'polypeptide(L)'
;MSKQKNSFKTHNIYNSKHLESVVKSNIEGKQNSYYLITNTWDKVCNYFNDKLPVDGTTELHVVDIFNVPNALDVIKSAIKSHRETISTSCLSRYEQLPMLVVIHKSFPRVVSYNGSVGAEIGV
;
A
#
# COMPACT_ATOMS: atom_id res chain seq x y z
N MET A 1 17.52 6.98 22.62
CA MET A 1 17.00 6.39 21.37
C MET A 1 15.99 7.35 20.77
N SER A 2 16.32 7.99 19.64
CA SER A 2 15.40 8.88 18.93
C SER A 2 14.23 8.03 18.43
N LYS A 3 13.01 8.27 18.94
CA LYS A 3 11.80 7.70 18.34
C LYS A 3 11.81 8.09 16.87
N GLN A 4 11.86 7.11 15.96
CA GLN A 4 11.59 7.36 14.55
C GLN A 4 10.27 8.13 14.50
N LYS A 5 10.32 9.36 14.00
CA LYS A 5 9.12 10.18 13.85
C LYS A 5 8.33 9.51 12.73
N ASN A 6 7.24 8.80 13.07
CA ASN A 6 6.43 8.12 12.08
C ASN A 6 6.02 9.13 11.01
N SER A 7 6.43 8.86 9.78
CA SER A 7 6.20 9.75 8.65
C SER A 7 4.85 9.48 7.99
N PHE A 8 4.15 8.41 8.35
CA PHE A 8 2.93 7.98 7.68
C PHE A 8 1.66 8.52 8.32
N LYS A 9 0.69 8.84 7.48
CA LYS A 9 -0.70 9.15 7.82
C LYS A 9 -1.61 8.19 7.08
N THR A 10 -2.52 7.55 7.80
CA THR A 10 -3.41 6.53 7.23
C THR A 10 -4.58 7.11 6.46
N HIS A 11 -4.87 6.49 5.32
CA HIS A 11 -6.04 6.78 4.49
C HIS A 11 -6.70 5.47 4.06
N ASN A 12 -7.93 5.23 4.49
CA ASN A 12 -8.65 4.00 4.17
C ASN A 12 -9.21 4.04 2.75
N ILE A 13 -9.01 2.94 2.02
CA ILE A 13 -9.55 2.73 0.69
C ILE A 13 -10.85 1.92 0.77
N TYR A 14 -11.94 2.53 0.29
CA TYR A 14 -13.30 2.00 0.45
C TYR A 14 -13.76 1.06 -0.66
N ASN A 15 -13.20 1.16 -1.87
CA ASN A 15 -13.58 0.33 -3.03
C ASN A 15 -12.54 0.43 -4.16
N SER A 16 -12.67 -0.42 -5.18
CA SER A 16 -11.76 -0.48 -6.33
C SER A 16 -11.68 0.84 -7.12
N LYS A 17 -12.78 1.58 -7.28
CA LYS A 17 -12.78 2.87 -8.01
C LYS A 17 -11.99 3.93 -7.25
N HIS A 18 -12.14 3.98 -5.93
CA HIS A 18 -11.36 4.85 -5.06
C HIS A 18 -9.87 4.49 -5.15
N LEU A 19 -9.53 3.20 -5.09
CA LEU A 19 -8.14 2.74 -5.25
C LEU A 19 -7.55 3.17 -6.60
N GLU A 20 -8.28 2.96 -7.69
CA GLU A 20 -7.83 3.33 -9.02
C GLU A 20 -7.56 4.84 -9.13
N SER A 21 -8.47 5.68 -8.62
CA SER A 21 -8.32 7.14 -8.61
C SER A 21 -7.09 7.59 -7.83
N VAL A 22 -6.87 7.00 -6.65
CA VAL A 22 -5.71 7.31 -5.80
C VAL A 22 -4.41 6.90 -6.48
N VAL A 23 -4.35 5.70 -7.06
CA VAL A 23 -3.17 5.21 -7.77
C VAL A 23 -2.84 6.10 -8.97
N LYS A 24 -3.84 6.50 -9.77
CA LYS A 24 -3.64 7.43 -10.88
C LYS A 24 -3.08 8.77 -10.43
N SER A 25 -3.69 9.38 -9.41
CA SER A 25 -3.25 10.66 -8.84
C SER A 25 -1.80 10.61 -8.36
N ASN A 26 -1.41 9.54 -7.65
CA ASN A 26 -0.06 9.39 -7.12
C ASN A 26 0.99 9.23 -8.23
N ILE A 27 0.65 8.51 -9.30
CA ILE A 27 1.52 8.33 -10.47
C ILE A 27 1.67 9.63 -11.24
N GLU A 28 0.59 10.36 -11.48
CA GLU A 28 0.60 11.68 -12.12
C GLU A 28 1.46 12.68 -11.34
N GLY A 29 1.29 12.70 -10.01
CA GLY A 29 2.08 13.52 -9.10
C GLY A 29 3.55 13.10 -8.97
N LYS A 30 3.96 11.96 -9.55
CA LYS A 30 5.30 11.36 -9.39
C LYS A 30 5.70 11.19 -7.92
N GLN A 31 4.72 10.97 -7.05
CA GLN A 31 4.92 10.86 -5.62
C GLN A 31 5.28 9.42 -5.25
N ASN A 32 5.97 9.26 -4.12
CA ASN A 32 6.12 7.95 -3.51
C ASN A 32 4.81 7.61 -2.81
N SER A 33 4.21 6.48 -3.16
CA SER A 33 2.93 6.06 -2.60
C SER A 33 3.01 4.67 -2.02
N TYR A 34 2.29 4.48 -0.92
CA TYR A 34 2.36 3.28 -0.09
C TYR A 34 0.96 2.71 0.09
N TYR A 35 0.78 1.45 -0.27
CA TYR A 35 -0.50 0.74 -0.16
C TYR A 35 -0.31 -0.46 0.75
N LEU A 36 -0.86 -0.38 1.96
CA LEU A 36 -0.87 -1.48 2.91
C LEU A 36 -2.11 -2.33 2.65
N ILE A 37 -1.90 -3.52 2.10
CA ILE A 37 -2.95 -4.51 1.86
C ILE A 37 -3.07 -5.40 3.09
N THR A 38 -4.26 -5.47 3.66
CA THR A 38 -4.56 -6.22 4.89
C THR A 38 -5.82 -7.04 4.73
N ASN A 39 -6.07 -7.94 5.69
CA ASN A 39 -7.38 -8.56 5.90
C ASN A 39 -7.81 -8.33 7.36
N THR A 40 -9.01 -7.81 7.58
CA THR A 40 -9.51 -7.53 8.94
C THR A 40 -9.78 -8.78 9.79
N TRP A 41 -9.62 -9.97 9.23
CA TRP A 41 -9.85 -11.25 9.92
C TRP A 41 -8.58 -11.84 10.54
N ASP A 42 -7.38 -11.50 10.04
CA ASP A 42 -6.13 -12.06 10.56
C ASP A 42 -5.64 -11.25 11.76
N LYS A 43 -5.23 -11.95 12.82
CA LYS A 43 -4.67 -11.34 14.04
C LYS A 43 -3.47 -10.45 13.74
N VAL A 44 -2.62 -10.86 12.80
CA VAL A 44 -1.46 -10.08 12.39
C VAL A 44 -1.91 -8.77 11.74
N CYS A 45 -2.83 -8.82 10.77
CA CYS A 45 -3.33 -7.62 10.12
C CYS A 45 -4.04 -6.68 11.09
N ASN A 46 -4.79 -7.23 12.05
CA ASN A 46 -5.40 -6.45 13.12
C ASN A 46 -4.35 -5.75 14.00
N TYR A 47 -3.26 -6.44 14.37
CA TYR A 47 -2.14 -5.82 15.06
C TYR A 47 -1.59 -4.61 14.29
N PHE A 48 -1.42 -4.72 12.97
CA PHE A 48 -0.97 -3.60 12.16
C PHE A 48 -1.98 -2.47 12.15
N ASN A 49 -3.25 -2.76 11.88
CA ASN A 49 -4.34 -1.78 11.85
C ASN A 49 -4.43 -0.97 13.16
N ASP A 50 -4.30 -1.63 14.31
CA ASP A 50 -4.36 -1.01 15.63
C ASP A 50 -3.14 -0.12 15.94
N LYS A 51 -2.00 -0.41 15.32
CA LYS A 51 -0.73 0.27 15.54
C LYS A 51 -0.40 1.30 14.46
N LEU A 52 -1.25 1.47 13.46
CA LEU A 52 -0.96 2.38 12.37
C LEU A 52 -0.78 3.81 12.89
N PRO A 53 0.18 4.55 12.32
CA PRO A 53 0.37 5.95 12.69
C PRO A 53 -0.82 6.79 12.25
N VAL A 54 -1.23 7.70 13.14
CA VAL A 54 -2.35 8.61 12.92
C VAL A 54 -1.87 9.96 12.37
N ASP A 55 -0.64 10.35 12.71
CA ASP A 55 -0.04 11.62 12.33
C ASP A 55 1.26 11.39 11.55
N GLY A 56 1.32 11.98 10.35
CA GLY A 56 2.46 11.91 9.46
C GLY A 56 2.29 12.81 8.23
N THR A 57 3.32 12.88 7.40
CA THR A 57 3.37 13.71 6.18
C THR A 57 3.26 12.90 4.88
N THR A 58 3.45 11.59 4.96
CA THR A 58 3.43 10.64 3.86
C THR A 58 2.14 9.83 3.93
N GLU A 59 1.40 9.69 2.84
CA GLU A 59 0.16 8.94 2.86
C GLU A 59 0.42 7.42 2.84
N LEU A 60 -0.26 6.70 3.73
CA LEU A 60 -0.35 5.24 3.79
C LEU A 60 -1.79 4.83 3.46
N HIS A 61 -1.99 4.32 2.25
CA HIS A 61 -3.30 3.86 1.81
C HIS A 61 -3.58 2.45 2.31
N VAL A 62 -4.51 2.32 3.24
CA VAL A 62 -4.89 1.02 3.82
C VAL A 62 -5.99 0.41 2.98
N VAL A 63 -5.74 -0.78 2.45
CA VAL A 63 -6.65 -1.52 1.57
C VAL A 63 -7.01 -2.85 2.24
N ASP A 64 -8.28 -3.03 2.59
CA ASP A 64 -8.79 -4.34 3.01
C ASP A 64 -9.16 -5.16 1.77
N ILE A 65 -8.65 -6.38 1.68
CA ILE A 65 -8.99 -7.32 0.60
C ILE A 65 -10.49 -7.62 0.52
N PHE A 66 -11.25 -7.49 1.60
CA PHE A 66 -12.69 -7.72 1.56
C PHE A 66 -13.44 -6.56 0.89
N ASN A 67 -12.90 -5.35 0.99
CA ASN A 67 -13.44 -4.16 0.31
C ASN A 67 -12.95 -4.09 -1.15
N VAL A 68 -11.71 -4.53 -1.40
CA VAL A 68 -11.08 -4.51 -2.71
C VAL A 68 -10.37 -5.84 -3.00
N PRO A 69 -11.11 -6.90 -3.40
CA PRO A 69 -10.53 -8.24 -3.60
C PRO A 69 -9.39 -8.27 -4.62
N ASN A 70 -9.50 -7.43 -5.65
CA ASN A 70 -8.56 -7.34 -6.77
C ASN A 70 -7.60 -6.14 -6.67
N ALA A 71 -7.24 -5.70 -5.46
CA ALA A 71 -6.40 -4.52 -5.24
C ALA A 71 -5.11 -4.50 -6.07
N LEU A 72 -4.41 -5.64 -6.18
CA LEU A 72 -3.20 -5.75 -7.01
C LEU A 72 -3.47 -5.51 -8.50
N ASP A 73 -4.54 -6.07 -9.05
CA ASP A 73 -4.91 -5.88 -10.45
C ASP A 73 -5.33 -4.44 -10.73
N VAL A 74 -6.02 -3.80 -9.78
CA VAL A 74 -6.39 -2.38 -9.88
C VAL A 74 -5.14 -1.51 -9.90
N ILE A 75 -4.19 -1.73 -8.98
CA ILE A 75 -2.92 -1.00 -8.94
C ILE A 75 -2.14 -1.23 -10.24
N LYS A 76 -2.02 -2.48 -10.69
CA LYS A 76 -1.35 -2.86 -11.92
C LYS A 76 -1.96 -2.19 -13.15
N SER A 77 -3.29 -2.23 -13.27
CA SER A 77 -4.03 -1.62 -14.38
C SER A 77 -3.82 -0.10 -14.40
N ALA A 78 -3.91 0.55 -13.23
CA ALA A 78 -3.67 1.98 -13.12
C ALA A 78 -2.24 2.36 -13.54
N ILE A 79 -1.22 1.60 -13.10
CA ILE A 79 0.18 1.81 -13.53
C ILE A 79 0.31 1.67 -15.05
N LYS A 80 -0.19 0.56 -15.61
CA LYS A 80 -0.07 0.28 -17.05
C LYS A 80 -0.81 1.29 -17.91
N SER A 81 -1.96 1.80 -17.44
CA SER A 81 -2.72 2.84 -18.14
C SER A 81 -1.94 4.14 -18.30
N HIS A 82 -1.04 4.43 -17.37
CA HIS A 82 -0.24 5.65 -17.37
C HIS A 82 1.13 5.47 -18.02
N ARG A 83 1.76 4.30 -17.82
CA ARG A 83 3.12 3.99 -18.30
C ARG A 83 3.26 2.50 -18.56
N GLU A 84 3.00 2.11 -19.81
CA GLU A 84 2.99 0.71 -20.24
C GLU A 84 4.35 0.00 -20.06
N THR A 85 5.45 0.73 -20.11
CA THR A 85 6.82 0.19 -20.03
C THR A 85 7.26 -0.21 -18.62
N ILE A 86 6.52 0.19 -17.58
CA ILE A 86 6.85 -0.19 -16.20
C ILE A 86 6.60 -1.67 -15.98
N SER A 87 7.57 -2.39 -15.42
CA SER A 87 7.35 -3.77 -14.96
C SER A 87 6.44 -3.79 -13.74
N THR A 88 5.35 -4.56 -13.83
CA THR A 88 4.39 -4.78 -12.74
C THR A 88 4.32 -6.26 -12.36
N SER A 89 5.33 -7.05 -12.73
CA SER A 89 5.34 -8.51 -12.49
C SER A 89 5.31 -8.88 -11.00
N CYS A 90 5.84 -8.00 -10.14
CA CYS A 90 5.79 -8.16 -8.69
C CYS A 90 4.37 -8.04 -8.11
N LEU A 91 3.40 -7.52 -8.86
CA LEU A 91 2.00 -7.37 -8.45
C LEU A 91 1.12 -8.53 -8.96
N SER A 92 1.70 -9.73 -9.11
CA SER A 92 1.03 -10.86 -9.78
C SER A 92 0.10 -11.66 -8.86
N ARG A 93 0.37 -11.69 -7.55
CA ARG A 93 -0.44 -12.41 -6.55
C ARG A 93 -0.14 -11.88 -5.15
N TYR A 94 -1.07 -12.11 -4.24
CA TYR A 94 -0.81 -11.92 -2.82
C TYR A 94 0.11 -13.05 -2.33
N GLU A 95 1.28 -12.71 -1.81
CA GLU A 95 2.19 -13.69 -1.20
C GLU A 95 1.78 -14.00 0.24
N GLN A 96 1.70 -12.97 1.08
CA GLN A 96 1.33 -13.05 2.48
C GLN A 96 0.75 -11.70 2.92
N LEU A 97 -0.27 -11.71 3.78
CA LEU A 97 -0.83 -10.51 4.39
C LEU A 97 -0.30 -10.34 5.84
N PRO A 98 -0.12 -9.09 6.31
CA PRO A 98 -0.20 -7.85 5.55
C PRO A 98 0.93 -7.72 4.53
N MET A 99 0.65 -6.98 3.46
CA MET A 99 1.58 -6.77 2.35
C MET A 99 1.65 -5.29 2.02
N LEU A 100 2.85 -4.73 1.90
CA LEU A 100 3.04 -3.33 1.55
C LEU A 100 3.48 -3.22 0.09
N VAL A 101 2.69 -2.51 -0.72
CA VAL A 101 3.06 -2.14 -2.09
C VAL A 101 3.58 -0.72 -2.08
N VAL A 102 4.83 -0.54 -2.48
CA VAL A 102 5.48 0.77 -2.58
C VAL A 102 5.67 1.09 -4.05
N ILE A 103 5.15 2.22 -4.50
CA ILE A 103 5.41 2.73 -5.85
C ILE A 103 6.35 3.93 -5.70
N HIS A 104 7.62 3.74 -6.07
CA HIS A 104 8.61 4.81 -6.02
C HIS A 104 8.81 5.41 -7.41
N LYS A 105 8.20 6.57 -7.65
CA LYS A 105 8.20 7.35 -8.92
C LYS A 105 7.62 6.64 -10.14
N SER A 106 7.84 5.33 -10.30
CA SER A 106 7.41 4.46 -11.40
C SER A 106 7.66 2.98 -11.15
N PHE A 107 8.47 2.58 -10.17
CA PHE A 107 8.74 1.14 -9.97
C PHE A 107 7.93 0.62 -8.78
N PRO A 108 6.98 -0.28 -9.00
CA PRO A 108 6.33 -0.97 -7.89
C PRO A 108 7.31 -1.95 -7.26
N ARG A 109 7.34 -1.97 -5.93
CA ARG A 109 8.02 -2.96 -5.10
C ARG A 109 7.00 -3.49 -4.10
N VAL A 110 7.10 -4.78 -3.81
CA VAL A 110 6.32 -5.42 -2.75
C VAL A 110 7.24 -5.71 -1.57
N VAL A 111 6.77 -5.39 -0.37
CA VAL A 111 7.36 -5.81 0.89
C VAL A 111 6.36 -6.76 1.53
N SER A 112 6.67 -8.05 1.44
CA SER A 112 6.02 -9.14 2.16
C SER A 112 6.87 -9.47 3.41
N TYR A 113 6.26 -10.08 4.44
CA TYR A 113 6.80 -10.33 5.79
C TYR A 113 6.48 -9.24 6.82
N ASN A 114 5.72 -9.63 7.86
CA ASN A 114 5.21 -8.76 8.93
C ASN A 114 6.29 -7.86 9.52
N GLY A 115 7.46 -8.42 9.89
CA GLY A 115 8.54 -7.64 10.47
C GLY A 115 9.11 -6.58 9.52
N SER A 116 9.14 -6.86 8.22
CA SER A 116 9.60 -5.93 7.19
C SER A 116 8.56 -4.84 6.94
N VAL A 117 7.27 -5.19 6.95
CA VAL A 117 6.17 -4.22 6.83
C VAL A 117 6.19 -3.24 8.01
N GLY A 118 6.34 -3.74 9.25
CA GLY A 118 6.43 -2.90 10.45
C GLY A 118 7.64 -1.96 10.42
N ALA A 119 8.81 -2.47 10.04
CA ALA A 119 10.01 -1.66 9.89
C ALA A 119 9.84 -0.53 8.85
N GLU A 120 9.14 -0.80 7.74
CA GLU A 120 8.87 0.21 6.70
C GLU A 120 7.87 1.29 7.17
N ILE A 121 6.84 0.93 7.94
CA ILE A 121 5.79 1.89 8.36
C ILE A 121 5.99 2.47 9.77
N GLY A 122 7.03 2.04 10.50
CA GLY A 122 7.37 2.53 11.84
C GLY A 122 6.50 1.95 12.96
N VAL A 123 6.18 0.65 12.87
CA VAL A 123 5.33 -0.11 13.80
C VAL A 123 6.08 -1.30 14.40
#